data_AF-S7XQI5-F1
#
_entry.id   AF-S7XQI5-F1
#
_cell.length_a   1.000
_cell.length_b   1.000
_cell.length_c   1.000
_cell.angle_alpha   90.00
_cell.angle_beta   90.00
_cell.angle_gamma   90.00
#
_symmetry.space_group_name_H-M   'P 1'
#
loop_
_entity.id
_entity.type
_entity.pdbx_description
1 polymer ?
#
loop_
_entity_poly.entity_id
_entity_poly.type
_entity_poly.pdbx_seq_one_letter_code
_entity_poly.pdbx_strand_id
1 'polypeptide(L)'
;MLNWFKKKDIDSVKLSWDQHLSNAIQHDIEYMKEKANLWKLNYKKEVVDSYYPYLTIQSNLDWALDLAFTHSNKDLLSEYLLWNVSECEEILNPNHPNWASKWKDLNKLIKSKVLVYYNYSYSWYHNTDIDFNEIKVNSVNLLDHYLKFDNKNWDESSQSSYITYILDLIISGDIEVAKKYININKKFKWVEKFHSWVVIFVNQISSQKNGDSLDLNITFDEPFNIIRDFNWKIGEEYEYQTGNYRSNLWYISNTSNLIRLRFAILRWIYIEKKEISGNWDDILKQIN
;
A
#
# COMPACT_ATOMS: atom_id res chain seq x y z
N MET A 1 -37.01 -22.90 33.59
CA MET A 1 -35.61 -23.32 33.79
C MET A 1 -34.73 -22.37 33.02
N LEU A 2 -34.08 -21.45 33.74
CA LEU A 2 -33.10 -20.48 33.25
C LEU A 2 -31.69 -21.05 33.44
N ASN A 3 -30.75 -20.54 32.63
CA ASN A 3 -29.32 -20.88 32.51
C ASN A 3 -29.09 -22.18 31.70
N TRP A 4 -28.24 -22.25 30.68
CA TRP A 4 -26.85 -21.79 30.59
C TRP A 4 -26.48 -21.53 29.13
N PHE A 5 -26.41 -20.27 28.69
CA PHE A 5 -25.40 -19.89 27.70
C PHE A 5 -24.33 -19.16 28.49
N LYS A 6 -23.29 -19.91 28.89
CA LYS A 6 -22.03 -19.30 29.33
C LYS A 6 -21.61 -18.36 28.20
N LYS A 7 -21.62 -17.04 28.45
CA LYS A 7 -20.75 -16.13 27.72
C LYS A 7 -19.38 -16.78 27.76
N LYS A 8 -18.89 -17.31 26.64
CA LYS A 8 -17.46 -17.56 26.50
C LYS A 8 -16.83 -16.18 26.73
N ASP A 9 -16.05 -16.06 27.80
CA ASP A 9 -15.42 -14.81 28.17
C ASP A 9 -14.64 -14.30 26.96
N ILE A 10 -15.06 -13.16 26.43
CA ILE A 10 -14.43 -12.45 25.31
C ILE A 10 -12.93 -12.27 25.60
N ASP A 11 -12.56 -12.13 26.87
CA ASP A 11 -11.18 -12.03 27.35
C ASP A 11 -10.37 -13.32 27.14
N SER A 12 -10.98 -14.50 27.29
CA SER A 12 -10.31 -15.79 27.04
C SER A 12 -10.03 -16.04 25.56
N VAL A 13 -10.91 -15.53 24.69
CA VAL A 13 -10.74 -15.55 23.24
C VAL A 13 -9.63 -14.57 22.84
N LYS A 14 -9.65 -13.35 23.38
CA LYS A 14 -8.63 -12.31 23.14
C LYS A 14 -7.22 -12.75 23.54
N LEU A 15 -7.06 -13.37 24.72
CA LEU A 15 -5.78 -13.93 25.18
C LEU A 15 -5.22 -15.03 24.25
N SER A 16 -6.09 -15.88 23.69
CA SER A 16 -5.67 -16.87 22.71
C SER A 16 -5.26 -16.24 21.37
N TRP A 17 -5.90 -15.14 20.99
CA TRP A 17 -5.58 -14.39 19.77
C TRP A 17 -4.27 -13.62 19.88
N ASP A 18 -4.01 -12.96 21.00
CA ASP A 18 -2.74 -12.25 21.22
C ASP A 18 -1.56 -13.23 21.21
N GLN A 19 -1.74 -14.45 21.74
CA GLN A 19 -0.76 -15.53 21.64
C GLN A 19 -0.59 -16.07 20.21
N HIS A 20 -1.68 -16.27 19.47
CA HIS A 20 -1.60 -16.67 18.06
C HIS A 20 -0.92 -15.60 17.20
N LEU A 21 -1.21 -14.33 17.44
CA LEU A 21 -0.60 -13.19 16.78
C LEU A 21 0.89 -13.10 17.10
N SER A 22 1.27 -13.23 18.37
CA SER A 22 2.68 -13.25 18.79
C SER A 22 3.46 -14.40 18.14
N ASN A 23 2.85 -15.59 18.03
CA ASN A 23 3.49 -16.75 17.39
C ASN A 23 3.59 -16.60 15.87
N ALA A 24 2.56 -16.03 15.22
CA ALA A 24 2.58 -15.75 13.79
C ALA A 24 3.65 -14.69 13.45
N ILE A 25 3.70 -13.59 14.21
CA ILE A 25 4.74 -12.57 14.08
C ILE A 25 6.13 -13.17 14.26
N GLN A 26 6.33 -14.04 15.26
CA GLN A 26 7.63 -14.68 15.49
C GLN A 26 8.04 -15.59 14.32
N HIS A 27 7.12 -16.44 13.84
CA HIS A 27 7.36 -17.30 12.68
C HIS A 27 7.71 -16.48 11.43
N ASP A 28 6.96 -15.40 11.18
CA ASP A 28 7.18 -14.53 10.03
C ASP A 28 8.53 -13.79 10.15
N ILE A 29 8.94 -13.38 11.35
CA ILE A 29 10.27 -12.81 11.60
C ILE A 29 11.38 -13.82 11.33
N GLU A 30 11.22 -15.08 11.76
CA GLU A 30 12.21 -16.13 11.49
C GLU A 30 12.32 -16.41 9.97
N TYR A 31 11.19 -16.51 9.29
CA TYR A 31 11.13 -16.63 7.83
C TYR A 31 11.78 -15.43 7.11
N MET A 32 11.49 -14.21 7.58
CA MET A 32 12.09 -12.99 7.04
C MET A 32 13.61 -12.97 7.24
N LYS A 33 14.12 -13.40 8.40
CA LYS A 33 15.57 -13.55 8.64
C LYS A 33 16.21 -14.61 7.73
N GLU A 34 15.51 -15.70 7.43
CA GLU A 34 16.01 -16.69 6.48
C GLU A 34 16.08 -16.11 5.06
N LYS A 35 15.01 -15.44 4.63
CA LYS A 35 14.93 -14.75 3.34
C LYS A 35 16.00 -13.69 3.17
N ALA A 36 16.28 -12.92 4.22
CA ALA A 36 17.36 -11.96 4.29
C ALA A 36 18.72 -12.56 3.92
N ASN A 37 19.04 -13.72 4.50
CA ASN A 37 20.29 -14.42 4.24
C ASN A 37 20.34 -14.98 2.80
N LEU A 38 19.23 -15.49 2.30
CA LEU A 38 19.14 -16.00 0.92
C LEU A 38 19.29 -14.87 -0.12
N TRP A 39 18.69 -13.71 0.15
CA TRP A 39 18.80 -12.53 -0.71
C TRP A 39 20.26 -12.10 -0.87
N LYS A 40 21.00 -12.00 0.24
CA LYS A 40 22.44 -11.64 0.25
C LYS A 40 23.26 -12.55 -0.69
N LEU A 41 22.83 -13.80 -0.90
CA LEU A 41 23.53 -14.78 -1.73
C LEU A 41 23.10 -14.75 -3.21
N ASN A 42 21.85 -14.39 -3.53
CA ASN A 42 21.25 -14.65 -4.85
C ASN A 42 20.60 -13.43 -5.54
N TYR A 43 20.55 -12.24 -4.91
CA TYR A 43 19.67 -11.17 -5.39
C TYR A 43 19.89 -10.75 -6.85
N LYS A 44 21.15 -10.61 -7.30
CA LYS A 44 21.44 -10.22 -8.69
C LYS A 44 20.87 -11.21 -9.70
N LYS A 45 20.92 -12.50 -9.36
CA LYS A 45 20.38 -13.55 -10.20
C LYS A 45 18.85 -13.48 -10.23
N GLU A 46 18.20 -13.31 -9.09
CA GLU A 46 16.73 -13.20 -9.01
C GLU A 46 16.19 -11.98 -9.77
N VAL A 47 16.85 -10.82 -9.63
CA VAL A 47 16.48 -9.58 -10.35
C VAL A 47 16.63 -9.76 -11.87
N VAL A 48 17.72 -10.36 -12.33
CA VAL A 48 17.96 -10.62 -13.76
C VAL A 48 17.00 -11.70 -14.31
N ASP A 49 16.65 -12.69 -13.50
CA ASP A 49 15.78 -13.78 -13.96
C ASP A 49 14.29 -13.42 -13.95
N SER A 50 13.87 -12.39 -13.20
CA SER A 50 12.46 -11.99 -13.08
C SER A 50 11.87 -11.33 -14.34
N TYR A 51 10.66 -11.75 -14.71
CA TYR A 51 9.85 -11.07 -15.74
C TYR A 51 9.05 -9.88 -15.16
N TYR A 52 8.78 -9.90 -13.85
CA TYR A 52 8.01 -8.88 -13.14
C TYR A 52 8.78 -8.45 -11.89
N PRO A 53 9.92 -7.75 -12.04
CA PRO A 53 10.83 -7.47 -10.93
C PRO A 53 10.21 -6.58 -9.84
N TYR A 54 9.20 -5.77 -10.20
CA TYR A 54 8.45 -4.95 -9.25
C TYR A 54 7.67 -5.76 -8.20
N LEU A 55 7.40 -7.07 -8.43
CA LEU A 55 6.72 -7.91 -7.43
C LEU A 55 7.63 -8.25 -6.24
N THR A 56 8.93 -8.42 -6.50
CA THR A 56 9.93 -8.63 -5.45
C THR A 56 10.10 -7.35 -4.63
N ILE A 57 10.24 -6.21 -5.30
CA ILE A 57 10.27 -4.89 -4.65
C ILE A 57 9.03 -4.67 -3.79
N GLN A 58 7.84 -4.96 -4.33
CA GLN A 58 6.61 -4.81 -3.57
C GLN A 58 6.61 -5.70 -2.31
N SER A 59 7.00 -6.96 -2.43
CA SER A 59 7.07 -7.90 -1.30
C SER A 59 8.05 -7.43 -0.23
N ASN A 60 9.24 -6.97 -0.62
CA ASN A 60 10.26 -6.45 0.30
C ASN A 60 9.76 -5.21 1.05
N LEU A 61 9.02 -4.32 0.37
CA LEU A 61 8.43 -3.14 0.99
C LEU A 61 7.27 -3.52 1.93
N ASP A 62 6.42 -4.47 1.53
CA ASP A 62 5.34 -4.97 2.39
C ASP A 62 5.90 -5.60 3.69
N TRP A 63 7.04 -6.33 3.63
CA TRP A 63 7.73 -6.86 4.80
C TRP A 63 8.37 -5.79 5.69
N ALA A 64 9.01 -4.77 5.08
CA ALA A 64 9.52 -3.63 5.85
C ALA A 64 8.39 -2.93 6.63
N LEU A 65 7.22 -2.77 5.99
CA LEU A 65 6.03 -2.21 6.62
C LEU A 65 5.47 -3.09 7.73
N ASP A 66 5.44 -4.42 7.54
CA ASP A 66 5.02 -5.35 8.61
C ASP A 66 5.93 -5.24 9.84
N LEU A 67 7.25 -5.17 9.65
CA LEU A 67 8.21 -4.97 10.75
C LEU A 67 8.01 -3.60 11.43
N ALA A 68 7.69 -2.56 10.66
CA ALA A 68 7.44 -1.22 11.19
C ALA A 68 6.19 -1.18 12.07
N PHE A 69 5.09 -1.78 11.61
CA PHE A 69 3.81 -1.79 12.33
C PHE A 69 3.84 -2.69 13.56
N THR A 70 4.50 -3.83 13.46
CA THR A 70 4.68 -4.73 14.61
C THR A 70 5.76 -4.22 15.60
N HIS A 71 6.40 -3.08 15.32
CA HIS A 71 7.56 -2.56 16.05
C HIS A 71 8.65 -3.61 16.30
N SER A 72 8.75 -4.58 15.39
CA SER A 72 9.58 -5.76 15.57
C SER A 72 10.88 -5.57 14.81
N ASN A 73 12.00 -5.77 15.51
CA ASN A 73 13.34 -5.90 14.93
C ASN A 73 13.74 -4.75 13.96
N LYS A 74 14.09 -3.58 14.53
CA LYS A 74 14.50 -2.37 13.79
C LYS A 74 15.68 -2.58 12.83
N ASP A 75 16.60 -3.48 13.20
CA ASP A 75 17.76 -3.78 12.36
C ASP A 75 17.31 -4.49 11.07
N LEU A 76 16.42 -5.49 11.19
CA LEU A 76 15.87 -6.20 10.04
C LEU A 76 15.01 -5.29 9.15
N LEU A 77 14.23 -4.37 9.74
CA LEU A 77 13.51 -3.35 8.99
C LEU A 77 14.45 -2.50 8.14
N SER A 78 15.55 -2.05 8.73
CA SER A 78 16.55 -1.23 8.05
C SER A 78 17.24 -2.01 6.92
N GLU A 79 17.48 -3.31 7.12
CA GLU A 79 18.00 -4.20 6.08
C GLU A 79 17.02 -4.33 4.90
N TYR A 80 15.73 -4.58 5.14
CA TYR A 80 14.74 -4.70 4.07
C TYR A 80 14.55 -3.42 3.27
N LEU A 81 14.56 -2.26 3.93
CA LEU A 81 14.49 -0.97 3.23
C LEU A 81 15.72 -0.74 2.35
N LEU A 82 16.92 -1.01 2.87
CA LEU A 82 18.15 -0.91 2.10
C LEU A 82 18.14 -1.84 0.88
N TRP A 83 17.67 -3.08 1.03
CA TRP A 83 17.55 -4.02 -0.10
C TRP A 83 16.56 -3.53 -1.12
N ASN A 84 15.41 -3.03 -0.68
CA ASN A 84 14.40 -2.48 -1.58
C ASN A 84 14.96 -1.35 -2.45
N VAL A 85 15.66 -0.41 -1.81
CA VAL A 85 16.36 0.69 -2.49
C VAL A 85 17.38 0.15 -3.50
N SER A 86 18.24 -0.78 -3.06
CA SER A 86 19.30 -1.36 -3.89
C SER A 86 18.76 -2.13 -5.10
N GLU A 87 17.67 -2.89 -4.93
CA GLU A 87 17.01 -3.61 -6.03
C GLU A 87 16.42 -2.66 -7.05
N CYS A 88 15.72 -1.62 -6.58
CA CYS A 88 15.20 -0.59 -7.46
C CYS A 88 16.32 0.07 -8.28
N GLU A 89 17.46 0.41 -7.66
CA GLU A 89 18.61 1.01 -8.36
C GLU A 89 19.20 0.06 -9.41
N GLU A 90 19.35 -1.23 -9.09
CA GLU A 90 19.82 -2.23 -10.05
C GLU A 90 18.87 -2.37 -11.24
N ILE A 91 17.56 -2.43 -10.99
CA ILE A 91 16.55 -2.54 -12.05
C ILE A 91 16.52 -1.26 -12.90
N LEU A 92 16.60 -0.09 -12.28
CA LEU A 92 16.55 1.21 -12.97
C LEU A 92 17.86 1.55 -13.70
N ASN A 93 18.93 0.78 -13.49
CA ASN A 93 20.18 0.94 -14.22
C ASN A 93 19.93 0.88 -15.74
N PRO A 94 20.28 1.93 -16.52
CA PRO A 94 20.08 1.95 -17.96
C PRO A 94 20.79 0.81 -18.70
N ASN A 95 21.86 0.26 -18.11
CA ASN A 95 22.63 -0.85 -18.66
C ASN A 95 22.11 -2.23 -18.24
N HIS A 96 20.99 -2.31 -17.52
CA HIS A 96 20.44 -3.59 -17.10
C HIS A 96 20.05 -4.45 -18.32
N PRO A 97 20.49 -5.72 -18.39
CA PRO A 97 20.40 -6.54 -19.61
C PRO A 97 18.96 -6.82 -20.07
N ASN A 98 18.00 -6.77 -19.16
CA ASN A 98 16.60 -7.05 -19.46
C ASN A 98 15.87 -5.90 -20.18
N TRP A 99 16.35 -4.65 -20.12
CA TRP A 99 15.66 -3.51 -20.75
C TRP A 99 15.55 -3.64 -22.28
N ALA A 100 16.58 -4.23 -22.91
CA ALA A 100 16.62 -4.47 -24.35
C ALA A 100 16.08 -5.85 -24.75
N SER A 101 15.74 -6.70 -23.77
CA SER A 101 15.33 -8.09 -23.99
C SER A 101 13.99 -8.38 -23.31
N LYS A 102 14.04 -9.02 -22.13
CA LYS A 102 12.88 -9.55 -21.40
C LYS A 102 11.80 -8.51 -21.09
N TRP A 103 12.19 -7.28 -20.80
CA TRP A 103 11.27 -6.23 -20.35
C TRP A 103 10.82 -5.30 -21.47
N LYS A 104 11.38 -5.43 -22.68
CA LYS A 104 11.25 -4.47 -23.78
C LYS A 104 9.82 -3.95 -23.98
N ASP A 105 8.83 -4.85 -24.00
CA ASP A 105 7.42 -4.52 -24.25
C ASP A 105 6.70 -3.93 -23.02
N LEU A 106 7.26 -4.15 -21.83
CA LEU A 106 6.75 -3.68 -20.54
C LEU A 106 7.60 -2.55 -19.95
N ASN A 107 8.55 -2.00 -20.71
CA ASN A 107 9.56 -1.08 -20.19
C ASN A 107 8.93 0.07 -19.39
N LYS A 108 7.92 0.74 -19.97
CA LYS A 108 7.22 1.86 -19.33
C LYS A 108 6.50 1.43 -18.04
N LEU A 109 5.86 0.27 -18.05
CA LEU A 109 5.12 -0.27 -16.91
C LEU A 109 6.07 -0.61 -15.76
N ILE A 110 7.11 -1.40 -16.04
CA ILE A 110 8.10 -1.84 -15.05
C ILE A 110 8.80 -0.62 -14.47
N LYS A 111 9.32 0.27 -15.31
CA LYS A 111 10.02 1.48 -14.85
C LYS A 111 9.15 2.33 -13.93
N SER A 112 7.89 2.58 -14.33
CA SER A 112 7.00 3.44 -13.54
C SER A 112 6.65 2.80 -12.18
N LYS A 113 6.39 1.49 -12.12
CA LYS A 113 6.13 0.78 -10.85
C LYS A 113 7.35 0.84 -9.92
N VAL A 114 8.52 0.53 -10.46
CA VAL A 114 9.78 0.54 -9.70
C VAL A 114 10.09 1.93 -9.16
N LEU A 115 9.89 2.99 -9.96
CA LEU A 115 10.09 4.36 -9.51
C LEU A 115 9.12 4.77 -8.40
N VAL A 116 7.85 4.36 -8.45
CA VAL A 116 6.90 4.64 -7.36
C VAL A 116 7.37 3.99 -6.06
N TYR A 117 7.71 2.71 -6.08
CA TYR A 117 8.18 2.01 -4.89
C TYR A 117 9.53 2.54 -4.40
N TYR A 118 10.46 2.83 -5.30
CA TYR A 118 11.75 3.44 -4.98
C TYR A 118 11.57 4.73 -4.20
N ASN A 119 10.69 5.63 -4.64
CA ASN A 119 10.49 6.91 -3.98
C ASN A 119 9.98 6.75 -2.54
N TYR A 120 9.05 5.83 -2.28
CA TYR A 120 8.62 5.54 -0.91
C TYR A 120 9.76 4.94 -0.07
N SER A 121 10.41 3.89 -0.58
CA SER A 121 11.47 3.17 0.14
C SER A 121 12.69 4.05 0.42
N TYR A 122 13.15 4.81 -0.57
CA TYR A 122 14.30 5.70 -0.47
C TYR A 122 14.05 6.80 0.55
N SER A 123 12.90 7.47 0.43
CA SER A 123 12.55 8.58 1.33
C SER A 123 12.42 8.11 2.76
N TRP A 124 11.82 6.94 2.98
CA TRP A 124 11.74 6.33 4.30
C TRP A 124 13.13 5.95 4.83
N TYR A 125 13.92 5.21 4.03
CA TYR A 125 15.25 4.75 4.45
C TYR A 125 16.20 5.89 4.80
N HIS A 126 16.19 6.96 4.00
CA HIS A 126 17.06 8.14 4.21
C HIS A 126 16.42 9.23 5.08
N ASN A 127 15.18 9.01 5.54
CA ASN A 127 14.40 9.97 6.32
C ASN A 127 14.26 11.35 5.64
N THR A 128 14.05 11.36 4.32
CA THR A 128 13.90 12.56 3.49
C THR A 128 12.46 12.74 3.01
N ASP A 129 12.18 13.85 2.33
CA ASP A 129 10.93 14.04 1.59
C ASP A 129 10.82 13.08 0.40
N ILE A 130 9.56 12.82 0.01
CA ILE A 130 9.21 12.07 -1.20
C ILE A 130 9.31 12.99 -2.41
N ASP A 131 9.96 12.53 -3.49
CA ASP A 131 9.89 13.23 -4.78
C ASP A 131 8.49 13.11 -5.38
N PHE A 132 7.65 14.09 -5.05
CA PHE A 132 6.27 14.16 -5.53
C PHE A 132 6.17 14.30 -7.05
N ASN A 133 7.18 14.88 -7.71
CA ASN A 133 7.15 15.02 -9.16
C ASN A 133 7.37 13.65 -9.83
N GLU A 134 8.32 12.86 -9.35
CA GLU A 134 8.51 11.48 -9.81
C GLU A 134 7.30 10.60 -9.51
N ILE A 135 6.74 10.66 -8.29
CA ILE A 135 5.51 9.93 -7.95
C ILE A 135 4.37 10.30 -8.91
N LYS A 136 4.17 11.60 -9.16
CA LYS A 136 3.13 12.09 -10.06
C LYS A 136 3.30 11.55 -11.48
N VAL A 137 4.47 11.77 -12.09
CA VAL A 137 4.73 11.39 -13.49
C VAL A 137 4.55 9.90 -13.70
N ASN A 138 5.08 9.09 -12.78
CA ASN A 138 5.00 7.64 -12.89
C ASN A 138 3.59 7.11 -12.59
N SER A 139 2.85 7.72 -11.66
CA SER A 139 1.45 7.36 -11.41
C SER A 139 0.55 7.65 -12.61
N VAL A 140 0.71 8.80 -13.28
CA VAL A 140 0.00 9.10 -14.54
C VAL A 140 0.30 8.04 -15.61
N ASN A 141 1.58 7.69 -15.78
CA ASN A 141 1.98 6.65 -16.73
C ASN A 141 1.32 5.29 -16.47
N LEU A 142 1.15 4.94 -15.19
CA LEU A 142 0.51 3.70 -14.76
C LEU A 142 -1.01 3.76 -14.98
N LEU A 143 -1.66 4.86 -14.58
CA LEU A 143 -3.08 5.07 -14.80
C LEU A 143 -3.44 4.99 -16.29
N ASP A 144 -2.67 5.65 -17.15
CA ASP A 144 -2.85 5.59 -18.61
C ASP A 144 -2.66 4.18 -19.18
N HIS A 145 -1.80 3.36 -18.57
CA HIS A 145 -1.64 1.96 -18.96
C HIS A 145 -2.90 1.15 -18.63
N TYR A 146 -3.41 1.26 -17.40
CA TYR A 146 -4.60 0.55 -16.95
C TYR A 146 -5.87 0.96 -17.70
N LEU A 147 -5.97 2.20 -18.18
CA LEU A 147 -7.11 2.65 -19.00
C LEU A 147 -7.22 1.93 -20.34
N LYS A 148 -6.13 1.35 -20.85
CA LYS A 148 -6.13 0.57 -22.10
C LYS A 148 -6.76 -0.81 -21.94
N PHE A 149 -6.93 -1.28 -20.71
CA PHE A 149 -7.52 -2.59 -20.46
C PHE A 149 -9.00 -2.58 -20.85
N ASP A 150 -9.44 -3.62 -21.52
CA ASP A 150 -10.86 -3.87 -21.75
C ASP A 150 -11.54 -4.35 -20.47
N ASN A 151 -12.86 -4.60 -20.52
CA ASN A 151 -13.59 -5.07 -19.33
C ASN A 151 -13.17 -6.48 -18.88
N LYS A 152 -12.48 -7.28 -19.73
CA LYS A 152 -11.97 -8.60 -19.35
C LYS A 152 -10.71 -8.49 -18.50
N ASN A 153 -9.86 -7.52 -18.80
CA ASN A 153 -8.62 -7.24 -18.07
C ASN A 153 -8.81 -6.22 -16.93
N TRP A 154 -10.04 -5.77 -16.67
CA TRP A 154 -10.41 -4.88 -15.57
C TRP A 154 -10.83 -5.67 -14.31
N ASP A 155 -9.91 -6.53 -13.86
CA ASP A 155 -10.11 -7.41 -12.71
C ASP A 155 -9.89 -6.70 -11.36
N GLU A 156 -10.00 -7.47 -10.28
CA GLU A 156 -9.84 -7.00 -8.90
C GLU A 156 -8.46 -6.37 -8.65
N SER A 157 -7.38 -7.00 -9.14
CA SER A 157 -6.00 -6.54 -8.99
C SER A 157 -5.73 -5.27 -9.78
N SER A 158 -6.28 -5.16 -10.98
CA SER A 158 -6.15 -3.98 -11.83
C SER A 158 -6.92 -2.80 -11.25
N GLN A 159 -8.15 -3.00 -10.76
CA GLN A 159 -8.94 -1.98 -10.08
C GLN A 159 -8.24 -1.49 -8.80
N SER A 160 -7.73 -2.42 -8.01
CA SER A 160 -6.96 -2.15 -6.78
C SER A 160 -5.75 -1.26 -7.08
N SER A 161 -4.91 -1.72 -8.01
CA SER A 161 -3.72 -0.98 -8.46
C SER A 161 -4.09 0.41 -8.98
N TYR A 162 -5.13 0.50 -9.80
CA TYR A 162 -5.58 1.76 -10.38
C TYR A 162 -5.91 2.80 -9.31
N ILE A 163 -6.69 2.42 -8.29
CA ILE A 163 -7.03 3.35 -7.22
C ILE A 163 -5.80 3.74 -6.39
N THR A 164 -4.85 2.82 -6.15
CA THR A 164 -3.62 3.18 -5.42
C THR A 164 -2.80 4.25 -6.12
N TYR A 165 -2.74 4.26 -7.46
CA TYR A 165 -2.05 5.32 -8.19
C TYR A 165 -2.84 6.64 -8.22
N ILE A 166 -4.16 6.61 -7.99
CA ILE A 166 -4.93 7.84 -7.73
C ILE A 166 -4.54 8.41 -6.37
N LEU A 167 -4.37 7.58 -5.34
CA LEU A 167 -3.88 8.04 -4.03
C LEU A 167 -2.48 8.67 -4.15
N ASP A 168 -1.60 8.08 -4.96
CA ASP A 168 -0.27 8.64 -5.24
C ASP A 168 -0.36 10.05 -5.87
N LEU A 169 -1.32 10.29 -6.76
CA LEU A 169 -1.59 11.65 -7.28
C LEU A 169 -2.05 12.61 -6.18
N ILE A 170 -2.92 12.16 -5.27
CA ILE A 170 -3.40 12.98 -4.15
C ILE A 170 -2.23 13.30 -3.19
N ILE A 171 -1.38 12.33 -2.88
CA ILE A 171 -0.16 12.52 -2.06
C ILE A 171 0.76 13.54 -2.71
N SER A 172 0.95 13.46 -4.03
CA SER A 172 1.78 14.43 -4.78
C SER A 172 1.16 15.84 -4.91
N GLY A 173 -0.07 16.04 -4.42
CA GLY A 173 -0.79 17.31 -4.48
C GLY A 173 -1.50 17.60 -5.82
N ASP A 174 -1.47 16.67 -6.78
CA ASP A 174 -2.12 16.82 -8.09
C ASP A 174 -3.60 16.41 -8.08
N ILE A 175 -4.38 17.16 -7.31
CA ILE A 175 -5.81 16.91 -7.07
C ILE A 175 -6.64 16.97 -8.35
N GLU A 176 -6.31 17.87 -9.28
CA GLU A 176 -7.06 18.01 -10.53
C GLU A 176 -6.89 16.80 -11.44
N VAL A 177 -5.66 16.28 -11.54
CA VAL A 177 -5.41 15.05 -12.31
C VAL A 177 -6.00 13.84 -11.60
N ALA A 178 -5.93 13.75 -10.27
CA ALA A 178 -6.61 12.71 -9.50
C ALA A 178 -8.13 12.69 -9.76
N LYS A 179 -8.77 13.88 -9.79
CA LYS A 179 -10.19 14.05 -10.08
C LYS A 179 -10.57 13.62 -11.50
N LYS A 180 -9.69 13.84 -12.48
CA LYS A 180 -9.89 13.34 -13.84
C LYS A 180 -9.88 11.80 -13.88
N TYR A 181 -8.93 11.15 -13.21
CA TYR A 181 -8.79 9.70 -13.25
C TYR A 181 -9.80 8.95 -12.38
N ILE A 182 -10.31 9.54 -11.29
CA ILE A 182 -11.33 8.88 -10.47
C ILE A 182 -12.73 8.85 -11.15
N ASN A 183 -12.99 9.82 -12.05
CA ASN A 183 -14.27 10.00 -12.75
C ASN A 183 -14.31 9.36 -14.15
N ILE A 184 -13.53 8.31 -14.38
CA ILE A 184 -13.51 7.59 -15.66
C ILE A 184 -14.77 6.74 -15.85
N ASN A 185 -15.12 6.43 -17.10
CA ASN A 185 -16.23 5.54 -17.42
C ASN A 185 -15.82 4.05 -17.32
N LYS A 186 -15.48 3.59 -16.11
CA LYS A 186 -15.18 2.19 -15.78
C LYS A 186 -15.96 1.78 -14.52
N LYS A 187 -16.37 0.51 -14.46
CA LYS A 187 -17.08 -0.04 -13.29
C LYS A 187 -16.09 -0.60 -12.27
N PHE A 188 -16.10 -0.06 -11.05
CA PHE A 188 -15.25 -0.51 -9.93
C PHE A 188 -15.93 -1.58 -9.07
N LYS A 189 -16.36 -2.69 -9.68
CA LYS A 189 -17.23 -3.68 -9.02
C LYS A 189 -16.59 -4.44 -7.86
N TRP A 190 -15.26 -4.43 -7.70
CA TRP A 190 -14.57 -5.23 -6.66
C TRP A 190 -14.06 -4.40 -5.50
N VAL A 191 -13.96 -3.09 -5.69
CA VAL A 191 -13.37 -2.12 -4.76
C VAL A 191 -14.28 -0.90 -4.62
N GLU A 192 -15.60 -1.13 -4.74
CA GLU A 192 -16.63 -0.10 -4.85
C GLU A 192 -16.64 0.84 -3.65
N LYS A 193 -16.59 0.30 -2.42
CA LYS A 193 -16.55 1.11 -1.20
C LYS A 193 -15.31 2.01 -1.18
N PHE A 194 -14.14 1.44 -1.50
CA PHE A 194 -12.88 2.17 -1.53
C PHE A 194 -12.89 3.26 -2.63
N HIS A 195 -13.34 2.93 -3.84
CA HIS A 195 -13.52 3.90 -4.94
C HIS A 195 -14.45 5.05 -4.55
N SER A 196 -15.61 4.74 -3.99
CA SER A 196 -16.61 5.72 -3.53
C SER A 196 -16.01 6.68 -2.50
N TRP A 197 -15.22 6.15 -1.56
CA TRP A 197 -14.52 6.98 -0.59
C TRP A 197 -13.49 7.90 -1.26
N VAL A 198 -12.65 7.40 -2.18
CA VAL A 198 -11.67 8.23 -2.89
C VAL A 198 -12.34 9.36 -3.67
N VAL A 199 -13.51 9.10 -4.28
CA VAL A 199 -14.31 10.14 -4.95
C VAL A 199 -14.70 11.25 -3.97
N ILE A 200 -15.26 10.89 -2.80
CA ILE A 200 -15.66 11.86 -1.76
C ILE A 200 -14.44 12.66 -1.31
N PHE A 201 -13.34 11.98 -1.03
CA PHE A 201 -12.12 12.59 -0.51
C PHE A 201 -11.49 13.59 -1.49
N VAL A 202 -11.34 13.21 -2.77
CA VAL A 202 -10.82 14.10 -3.83
C VAL A 202 -11.70 15.34 -3.98
N ASN A 203 -13.03 15.17 -3.96
CA ASN A 203 -13.95 16.29 -4.08
C ASN A 203 -13.84 17.26 -2.88
N GLN A 204 -13.71 16.75 -1.66
CA GLN A 204 -13.55 17.59 -0.47
C GLN A 204 -12.24 18.37 -0.47
N ILE A 205 -11.10 17.74 -0.79
CA ILE A 205 -9.82 18.45 -0.88
C ILE A 205 -9.87 19.52 -1.98
N SER A 206 -10.48 19.21 -3.12
CA SER A 206 -10.67 20.17 -4.22
C SER A 206 -11.50 21.38 -3.77
N SER A 207 -12.55 21.18 -2.96
CA SER A 207 -13.35 22.28 -2.40
C SER A 207 -12.63 23.10 -1.33
N GLN A 208 -11.75 22.50 -0.52
CA GLN A 208 -10.97 23.26 0.48
C GLN A 208 -10.04 24.31 -0.16
N LYS A 209 -9.51 24.05 -1.36
CA LYS A 209 -8.73 25.06 -2.11
C LYS A 209 -9.55 26.33 -2.40
N ASN A 210 -10.88 26.25 -2.37
CA ASN A 210 -11.79 27.37 -2.60
C ASN A 210 -12.23 28.07 -1.31
N GLY A 211 -11.65 27.73 -0.15
CA GLY A 211 -11.88 28.45 1.12
C GLY A 211 -12.95 27.85 2.05
N ASP A 212 -13.55 26.70 1.69
CA ASP A 212 -14.49 26.01 2.55
C ASP A 212 -13.77 25.17 3.62
N SER A 213 -13.97 25.49 4.91
CA SER A 213 -13.43 24.71 6.03
C SER A 213 -14.28 23.45 6.27
N LEU A 214 -14.18 22.47 5.37
CA LEU A 214 -14.72 21.14 5.60
C LEU A 214 -13.82 20.37 6.59
N ASP A 215 -14.42 19.76 7.60
CA ASP A 215 -13.71 18.90 8.55
C ASP A 215 -13.34 17.58 7.87
N LEU A 216 -12.10 17.50 7.39
CA LEU A 216 -11.57 16.28 6.75
C LEU A 216 -11.46 15.12 7.72
N ASN A 217 -11.43 15.34 9.05
CA ASN A 217 -11.29 14.25 10.02
C ASN A 217 -12.42 13.23 9.86
N ILE A 218 -13.66 13.68 9.67
CA ILE A 218 -14.83 12.81 9.47
C ILE A 218 -14.64 11.84 8.30
N THR A 219 -14.01 12.31 7.23
CA THR A 219 -13.79 11.48 6.02
C THR A 219 -12.58 10.57 6.18
N PHE A 220 -11.62 10.93 7.03
CA PHE A 220 -10.46 10.09 7.32
C PHE A 220 -10.72 9.04 8.41
N ASP A 221 -11.61 9.29 9.39
CA ASP A 221 -11.74 8.45 10.58
C ASP A 221 -12.16 7.01 10.24
N GLU A 222 -13.11 6.79 9.34
CA GLU A 222 -13.54 5.44 8.96
C GLU A 222 -12.40 4.61 8.31
N PRO A 223 -11.76 5.03 7.21
CA PRO A 223 -10.66 4.26 6.63
C PRO A 223 -9.48 4.12 7.60
N PHE A 224 -9.16 5.16 8.38
CA PHE A 224 -8.05 5.11 9.33
C PHE A 224 -8.26 4.11 10.46
N ASN A 225 -9.47 4.05 11.01
CA ASN A 225 -9.79 3.08 12.05
C ASN A 225 -9.72 1.65 11.51
N ILE A 226 -10.05 1.45 10.23
CA ILE A 226 -10.04 0.14 9.61
C ILE A 226 -8.62 -0.29 9.28
N ILE A 227 -7.78 0.57 8.73
CA ILE A 227 -6.39 0.20 8.40
C ILE A 227 -5.52 -0.05 9.64
N ARG A 228 -5.88 0.49 10.81
CA ARG A 228 -5.24 0.20 12.11
C ARG A 228 -5.50 -1.23 12.59
N ASP A 229 -6.61 -1.82 12.18
CA ASP A 229 -6.88 -3.22 12.51
C ASP A 229 -5.92 -4.11 11.73
N PHE A 230 -5.15 -4.93 12.46
CA PHE A 230 -4.27 -5.95 11.89
C PHE A 230 -5.03 -6.85 10.90
N ASN A 231 -6.32 -7.11 11.17
CA ASN A 231 -7.20 -7.99 10.42
C ASN A 231 -8.13 -7.27 9.42
N TRP A 232 -7.86 -6.02 9.01
CA TRP A 232 -8.73 -5.26 8.09
C TRP A 232 -9.09 -5.95 6.76
N LYS A 233 -8.37 -7.01 6.38
CA LYS A 233 -8.68 -7.89 5.23
C LYS A 233 -9.81 -8.89 5.50
N ILE A 234 -10.13 -9.12 6.76
CA ILE A 234 -11.07 -10.11 7.28
C ILE A 234 -11.97 -9.38 8.27
N GLY A 235 -12.95 -8.64 7.76
CA GLY A 235 -14.04 -8.21 8.63
C GLY A 235 -14.67 -9.44 9.27
N GLU A 236 -15.09 -9.34 10.54
CA GLU A 236 -15.85 -10.39 11.23
C GLU A 236 -17.12 -10.81 10.44
N GLU A 237 -17.56 -9.97 9.50
CA GLU A 237 -18.69 -10.18 8.59
C GLU A 237 -18.36 -11.04 7.35
N TYR A 238 -17.12 -11.49 7.16
CA TYR A 238 -16.76 -12.34 6.02
C TYR A 238 -17.28 -13.78 6.22
N GLU A 239 -18.56 -13.98 5.91
CA GLU A 239 -19.13 -15.31 5.74
C GLU A 239 -18.62 -15.92 4.42
N TYR A 240 -17.56 -16.72 4.51
CA TYR A 240 -17.03 -17.55 3.41
C TYR A 240 -18.11 -18.38 2.70
N GLN A 241 -19.23 -18.68 3.37
CA GLN A 241 -20.31 -19.53 2.90
C GLN A 241 -21.37 -18.81 2.05
N THR A 242 -21.59 -17.50 2.25
CA THR A 242 -22.64 -16.75 1.55
C THR A 242 -22.12 -15.90 0.38
N GLY A 243 -20.79 -15.73 0.26
CA GLY A 243 -20.18 -15.02 -0.86
C GLY A 243 -20.57 -13.54 -0.96
N ASN A 244 -21.09 -12.96 0.12
CA ASN A 244 -21.54 -11.58 0.16
C ASN A 244 -20.36 -10.61 -0.07
N TYR A 245 -20.33 -10.12 -1.31
CA TYR A 245 -19.67 -8.96 -1.90
C TYR A 245 -18.51 -8.30 -1.14
N ARG A 246 -17.28 -8.77 -1.40
CA ARG A 246 -16.01 -8.07 -1.09
C ARG A 246 -15.99 -6.59 -1.50
N SER A 247 -16.82 -6.20 -2.49
CA SER A 247 -16.92 -4.82 -2.99
C SER A 247 -17.44 -3.81 -1.98
N ASN A 248 -18.18 -4.27 -0.97
CA ASN A 248 -18.69 -3.44 0.13
C ASN A 248 -17.75 -3.41 1.35
N LEU A 249 -16.65 -4.16 1.29
CA LEU A 249 -15.60 -4.10 2.30
C LEU A 249 -14.57 -3.04 1.90
N TRP A 250 -13.77 -2.60 2.87
CA TRP A 250 -12.57 -1.79 2.64
C TRP A 250 -11.43 -2.64 2.08
N TYR A 251 -11.72 -3.45 1.07
CA TYR A 251 -10.80 -4.45 0.56
C TYR A 251 -10.02 -3.91 -0.63
N ILE A 252 -8.70 -4.12 -0.61
CA ILE A 252 -7.82 -3.96 -1.77
C ILE A 252 -6.93 -5.21 -1.88
N SER A 253 -6.88 -5.79 -3.08
CA SER A 253 -6.29 -7.12 -3.33
C SER A 253 -4.76 -7.15 -3.31
N ASN A 254 -4.11 -6.02 -3.55
CA ASN A 254 -2.66 -5.91 -3.56
C ASN A 254 -2.20 -4.73 -2.69
N THR A 255 -0.97 -4.82 -2.16
CA THR A 255 -0.29 -3.70 -1.47
C THR A 255 -0.99 -3.21 -0.19
N SER A 256 -1.56 -4.12 0.60
CA SER A 256 -2.30 -3.79 1.81
C SER A 256 -1.52 -2.88 2.77
N ASN A 257 -0.25 -3.21 3.02
CA ASN A 257 0.57 -2.42 3.93
C ASN A 257 0.96 -1.08 3.30
N LEU A 258 1.18 -1.06 1.99
CA LEU A 258 1.44 0.20 1.30
C LEU A 258 0.22 1.15 1.32
N ILE A 259 -1.00 0.62 1.36
CA ILE A 259 -2.22 1.45 1.53
C ILE A 259 -2.24 2.07 2.92
N ARG A 260 -1.87 1.32 3.96
CA ARG A 260 -1.69 1.88 5.31
C ARG A 260 -0.70 3.05 5.29
N LEU A 261 0.46 2.84 4.66
CA LEU A 261 1.47 3.88 4.50
C LEU A 261 0.91 5.12 3.80
N ARG A 262 0.25 4.93 2.65
CA ARG A 262 -0.34 6.01 1.86
C ARG A 262 -1.38 6.79 2.64
N PHE A 263 -2.23 6.10 3.39
CA PHE A 263 -3.19 6.78 4.25
C PHE A 263 -2.47 7.63 5.30
N ALA A 264 -1.53 7.07 6.06
CA ALA A 264 -0.78 7.82 7.06
C ALA A 264 -0.09 9.06 6.48
N ILE A 265 0.48 8.95 5.29
CA ILE A 265 1.05 10.09 4.55
C ILE A 265 -0.05 11.11 4.19
N LEU A 266 -1.20 10.67 3.68
CA LEU A 266 -2.32 11.58 3.39
C LEU A 266 -2.79 12.33 4.64
N ARG A 267 -2.93 11.67 5.80
CA ARG A 267 -3.28 12.35 7.05
C ARG A 267 -2.18 13.32 7.49
N TRP A 268 -0.91 12.91 7.37
CA TRP A 268 0.21 13.77 7.70
C TRP A 268 0.21 15.07 6.89
N ILE A 269 -0.07 14.96 5.58
CA ILE A 269 -0.13 16.10 4.67
C ILE A 269 -1.39 16.96 4.90
N TYR A 270 -2.57 16.35 4.95
CA TYR A 270 -3.84 17.08 4.86
C TYR A 270 -4.48 17.42 6.22
N ILE A 271 -4.23 16.61 7.25
CA ILE A 271 -4.74 16.84 8.61
C ILE A 271 -3.67 17.50 9.48
N GLU A 272 -2.52 16.85 9.62
CA GLU A 272 -1.44 17.33 10.49
C GLU A 272 -0.71 18.54 9.88
N LYS A 273 -0.70 18.66 8.54
CA LYS A 273 -0.09 19.74 7.77
C LYS A 273 1.41 19.93 8.09
N LYS A 274 2.13 18.82 8.17
CA LYS A 274 3.57 18.77 8.48
C LYS A 274 4.38 18.24 7.30
N GLU A 275 5.67 18.59 7.29
CA GLU A 275 6.65 18.06 6.34
C GLU A 275 6.93 16.58 6.61
N ILE A 276 7.21 15.80 5.56
CA ILE A 276 7.45 14.35 5.68
C ILE A 276 8.87 14.07 6.18
N SER A 277 9.86 14.78 5.62
CA SER A 277 11.26 14.69 6.00
C SER A 277 11.44 14.79 7.51
N GLY A 278 12.29 13.93 8.08
CA GLY A 278 12.54 13.90 9.52
C GLY A 278 11.44 13.24 10.38
N ASN A 279 10.26 12.94 9.82
CA ASN A 279 9.07 12.56 10.59
C ASN A 279 8.52 11.15 10.26
N TRP A 280 9.27 10.30 9.55
CA TRP A 280 8.79 8.98 9.13
C TRP A 280 8.32 8.10 10.30
N ASP A 281 9.00 8.13 11.44
CA ASP A 281 8.57 7.38 12.63
C ASP A 281 7.21 7.86 13.14
N ASP A 282 6.95 9.16 13.14
CA ASP A 282 5.68 9.73 13.58
C ASP A 282 4.57 9.50 12.55
N ILE A 283 4.91 9.50 11.26
CA ILE A 283 3.99 9.10 10.19
C ILE A 283 3.52 7.67 10.42
N LEU A 284 4.46 6.74 10.64
CA LEU A 284 4.16 5.32 10.81
C LEU A 284 3.39 5.02 12.11
N LYS A 285 3.66 5.77 13.19
CA LYS A 285 2.89 5.67 14.45
C LYS A 285 1.40 5.95 14.27
N GLN A 286 0.97 6.67 13.23
CA GLN A 286 -0.46 6.91 12.99
C GLN A 286 -1.23 5.64 12.62
N ILE A 287 -0.54 4.59 12.19
CA ILE A 287 -1.08 3.29 11.74
C ILE A 287 -1.17 2.28 12.90
N ASN A 288 -0.50 2.55 14.01
CA ASN A 288 -0.52 1.74 15.24
C ASN A 288 -1.54 2.30 16.25
#